data_AF-A0A1M6T3S4-F1
#
_entry.id   AF-A0A1M6T3S4-F1
#
_cell.length_a   1.000
_cell.length_b   1.000
_cell.length_c   1.000
_cell.angle_alpha   90.00
_cell.angle_beta   90.00
_cell.angle_gamma   90.00
#
_symmetry.space_group_name_H-M   'P 1'
#
loop_
_entity.id
_entity.type
_entity.pdbx_description
1 polymer ?
#
loop_
_entity_poly.entity_id
_entity_poly.type
_entity_poly.pdbx_seq_one_letter_code
_entity_poly.pdbx_strand_id
1 'polypeptide(L)'
;MGGKKKEAKEKPLDKMTAKELREVAKEIPGIVGVHSMNKLELLSEIKEARGIVDDGPQKDTGLIRSLKKQINELKDKRDAAIEAKDKDQMTILRRKISKLKKKTRRAA
;
A
#
# COMPACT_ATOMS: atom_id res chain seq x y z
N MET A 1 -12.33 6.93 -39.70
CA MET A 1 -11.78 5.72 -39.03
C MET A 1 -11.00 6.17 -37.81
N GLY A 2 -11.48 5.83 -36.62
CA GLY A 2 -11.09 6.43 -35.34
C GLY A 2 -9.64 6.20 -34.92
N GLY A 3 -8.95 7.29 -34.61
CA GLY A 3 -7.70 7.25 -33.88
C GLY A 3 -7.98 7.08 -32.38
N LYS A 4 -7.93 5.84 -31.89
CA LYS A 4 -7.73 5.56 -30.45
C LYS A 4 -6.38 6.16 -30.03
N LYS A 5 -6.39 7.40 -29.53
CA LYS A 5 -5.25 7.96 -28.80
C LYS A 5 -5.20 7.27 -27.45
N LYS A 6 -4.27 6.31 -27.36
CA LYS A 6 -3.84 5.61 -26.15
C LYS A 6 -3.75 6.63 -25.00
N GLU A 7 -4.60 6.44 -23.99
CA GLU A 7 -4.52 7.08 -22.69
C GLU A 7 -3.07 6.97 -22.23
N ALA A 8 -2.39 8.12 -22.26
CA ALA A 8 -1.06 8.24 -21.74
C ALA A 8 -1.13 7.81 -20.29
N LYS A 9 -0.41 6.74 -19.95
CA LYS A 9 -0.17 6.31 -18.58
C LYS A 9 0.55 7.45 -17.87
N GLU A 10 -0.19 8.45 -17.42
CA GLU A 10 0.30 9.48 -16.52
C GLU A 10 0.85 8.76 -15.29
N LYS A 11 2.00 9.23 -14.80
CA LYS A 11 2.53 8.76 -13.53
C LYS A 11 1.38 8.81 -12.50
N PRO A 12 1.16 7.76 -11.69
CA PRO A 12 0.13 7.82 -10.67
C PRO A 12 0.35 9.09 -9.82
N LEU A 13 -0.71 9.86 -9.58
CA LEU A 13 -0.65 11.18 -8.92
C LEU A 13 0.15 11.12 -7.61
N ASP A 14 0.06 10.00 -6.88
CA ASP A 14 0.80 9.75 -5.64
C ASP A 14 2.34 9.82 -5.76
N LYS A 15 2.86 9.58 -6.97
CA LYS A 15 4.30 9.63 -7.28
C LYS A 15 4.75 11.00 -7.80
N MET A 16 3.83 11.91 -8.09
CA MET A 16 4.18 13.27 -8.51
C MET A 16 4.75 14.06 -7.34
N THR A 17 5.66 14.97 -7.67
CA THR A 17 6.21 15.95 -6.73
C THR A 17 5.20 17.08 -6.50
N ALA A 18 5.34 17.83 -5.40
CA ALA A 18 4.43 18.94 -5.11
C ALA A 18 4.40 20.00 -6.22
N LYS A 19 5.49 20.16 -6.99
CA LYS A 19 5.53 21.10 -8.13
C LYS A 19 4.66 20.62 -9.29
N GLU A 20 4.80 19.35 -9.68
CA GLU A 20 3.98 18.72 -10.73
C GLU A 20 2.50 18.75 -10.35
N LEU A 21 2.17 18.50 -9.08
CA LEU A 21 0.78 18.58 -8.59
C LEU A 21 0.21 20.00 -8.65
N ARG A 22 1.02 21.03 -8.38
CA ARG A 22 0.57 22.42 -8.53
C ARG A 22 0.30 22.81 -9.97
N GLU A 23 1.10 22.32 -10.92
CA GLU A 23 0.86 22.56 -12.34
C GLU A 23 -0.47 21.93 -12.79
N VAL A 24 -0.70 20.67 -12.40
CA VAL A 24 -1.97 19.99 -12.68
C VAL A 24 -3.16 20.68 -12.01
N ALA A 25 -3.01 21.16 -10.77
CA ALA A 25 -4.08 21.87 -10.08
C ALA A 25 -4.42 23.23 -10.72
N LYS A 26 -3.45 23.92 -11.34
CA LYS A 26 -3.69 25.18 -12.07
C LYS A 26 -4.48 24.98 -13.36
N GLU A 27 -4.35 23.83 -14.00
CA GLU A 27 -5.07 23.50 -15.23
C GLU A 27 -6.55 23.15 -14.96
N ILE A 28 -6.88 22.80 -13.71
CA ILE A 28 -8.24 22.42 -13.30
C ILE A 28 -9.03 23.66 -12.87
N PRO A 29 -10.09 24.05 -13.59
CA PRO A 29 -10.95 25.16 -13.20
C PRO A 29 -11.76 24.77 -11.95
N GLY A 30 -11.39 25.32 -10.79
CA GLY A 30 -12.09 25.08 -9.52
C GLY A 30 -11.17 25.03 -8.30
N ILE A 31 -9.87 24.80 -8.48
CA ILE A 31 -8.91 24.76 -7.38
C ILE A 31 -8.30 26.16 -7.15
N VAL A 32 -8.63 26.78 -6.03
CA VAL A 32 -8.12 28.11 -5.62
C VAL A 32 -7.21 27.92 -4.40
N GLY A 33 -6.01 28.52 -4.43
CA GLY A 33 -5.06 28.40 -3.30
C GLY A 33 -3.95 27.36 -3.49
N VAL A 34 -3.74 26.88 -4.72
CA VAL A 34 -2.72 25.89 -5.13
C VAL A 34 -1.32 26.12 -4.54
N HIS A 35 -0.93 27.39 -4.34
CA HIS A 35 0.39 27.74 -3.81
C HIS A 35 0.54 27.53 -2.30
N SER A 36 -0.56 27.55 -1.55
CA SER A 36 -0.58 27.41 -0.09
C SER A 36 -0.88 25.99 0.38
N MET A 37 -1.35 25.12 -0.51
CA MET A 37 -1.77 23.75 -0.18
C MET A 37 -0.59 22.79 -0.03
N ASN A 38 -0.72 21.89 0.93
CA ASN A 38 0.22 20.80 1.15
C ASN A 38 0.12 19.75 0.03
N LYS A 39 1.15 18.91 -0.13
CA LYS A 39 1.15 17.84 -1.15
C LYS A 39 -0.07 16.92 -1.04
N LEU A 40 -0.51 16.61 0.19
CA LEU A 40 -1.67 15.75 0.44
C LEU A 40 -2.98 16.43 0.05
N GLU A 41 -3.14 17.71 0.37
CA GLU A 41 -4.31 18.53 0.02
C GLU A 41 -4.44 18.72 -1.50
N LEU A 42 -3.33 18.98 -2.18
CA LEU A 42 -3.30 19.03 -3.65
C LEU A 42 -3.71 17.70 -4.27
N LEU A 43 -3.28 16.57 -3.69
CA LEU A 43 -3.66 15.25 -4.18
C LEU A 43 -5.16 15.01 -4.02
N SER A 44 -5.74 15.33 -2.87
CA SER A 44 -7.18 15.15 -2.65
C SER A 44 -7.99 16.02 -3.59
N GLU A 45 -7.67 17.30 -3.75
CA GLU A 45 -8.44 18.20 -4.60
C GLU A 45 -8.31 17.88 -6.09
N ILE A 46 -7.12 17.49 -6.56
CA ILE A 46 -6.94 17.04 -7.94
C ILE A 46 -7.70 15.73 -8.20
N LYS A 47 -7.74 14.81 -7.23
CA LYS A 47 -8.48 13.55 -7.36
C LYS A 47 -9.99 13.77 -7.32
N GLU A 48 -10.48 14.63 -6.43
CA GLU A 48 -11.88 15.05 -6.35
C GLU A 48 -12.33 15.75 -7.65
N ALA A 49 -11.54 16.72 -8.13
CA ALA A 49 -11.87 17.45 -9.35
C ALA A 49 -11.77 16.58 -10.63
N ARG A 50 -10.92 15.54 -10.62
CA ARG A 50 -10.87 14.51 -11.69
C ARG A 50 -11.93 13.42 -11.52
N GLY A 51 -12.77 13.46 -10.48
CA GLY A 51 -13.84 12.48 -10.23
C GLY A 51 -13.31 11.08 -9.89
N ILE A 52 -12.04 10.96 -9.49
CA ILE A 52 -11.44 9.70 -9.08
C ILE A 52 -11.69 9.57 -7.59
N VAL A 53 -12.64 8.72 -7.21
CA VAL A 53 -12.82 8.29 -5.82
C VAL A 53 -11.56 7.55 -5.41
N ASP A 54 -10.71 8.23 -4.65
CA ASP A 54 -9.50 7.66 -4.08
C ASP A 54 -9.90 6.76 -2.91
N ASP A 55 -10.00 5.46 -3.18
CA ASP A 55 -9.71 4.45 -2.19
C ASP A 55 -8.22 4.61 -1.81
N GLY A 56 -7.93 5.58 -0.93
CA GLY A 56 -6.59 5.89 -0.44
C GLY A 56 -5.86 4.63 -0.01
N PRO A 57 -4.51 4.65 0.08
CA PRO A 57 -3.64 3.47 0.00
C PRO A 57 -4.26 2.29 0.75
N GLN A 58 -4.97 1.43 0.00
CA GLN A 58 -5.71 0.36 0.64
C GLN A 58 -4.65 -0.49 1.29
N LYS A 59 -4.64 -0.50 2.63
CA LYS A 59 -3.90 -1.51 3.36
C LYS A 59 -4.36 -2.81 2.75
N ASP A 60 -3.44 -3.64 2.26
CA ASP A 60 -3.76 -4.93 1.69
C ASP A 60 -4.26 -5.84 2.83
N THR A 61 -5.47 -5.58 3.32
CA THR A 61 -6.06 -6.20 4.51
C THR A 61 -6.19 -7.70 4.27
N GLY A 62 -6.44 -8.11 3.02
CA GLY A 62 -6.40 -9.49 2.57
C GLY A 62 -5.02 -10.14 2.72
N LEU A 63 -3.94 -9.42 2.36
CA LEU A 63 -2.56 -9.89 2.46
C LEU A 63 -2.10 -9.94 3.92
N ILE A 64 -2.50 -8.97 4.75
CA ILE A 64 -2.26 -9.02 6.21
C ILE A 64 -2.99 -10.21 6.83
N ARG A 65 -4.25 -10.45 6.45
CA ARG A 65 -5.06 -11.57 6.97
C ARG A 65 -4.45 -12.92 6.58
N SER A 66 -4.00 -13.09 5.34
CA SER A 66 -3.36 -14.33 4.89
C SER A 66 -2.04 -14.58 5.62
N LEU A 67 -1.21 -13.55 5.83
CA LEU A 67 0.03 -13.66 6.61
C LEU A 67 -0.23 -14.03 8.07
N LYS A 68 -1.30 -13.49 8.69
CA LYS A 68 -1.69 -13.86 10.06
C LYS A 68 -2.14 -15.32 10.15
N LYS A 69 -2.85 -15.85 9.15
CA LYS A 69 -3.19 -17.28 9.07
C LYS A 69 -1.94 -18.16 9.04
N GLN A 70 -0.99 -17.86 8.15
CA GLN A 70 0.30 -18.56 8.07
C GLN A 70 1.09 -18.51 9.38
N ILE A 71 1.04 -17.39 10.11
CA ILE A 71 1.69 -17.27 11.42
C ILE A 71 1.06 -18.23 12.44
N ASN A 72 -0.26 -18.40 12.44
CA ASN A 72 -0.93 -19.31 13.37
C ASN A 72 -0.57 -20.77 13.05
N GLU A 73 -0.64 -21.18 11.78
CA GLU A 73 -0.24 -22.53 11.36
C GLU A 73 1.22 -22.86 11.75
N LEU A 74 2.13 -21.88 11.65
CA LEU A 74 3.53 -22.07 12.05
C LEU A 74 3.72 -22.12 13.57
N LYS A 75 2.84 -21.50 14.36
CA LYS A 75 2.87 -21.62 15.83
C LYS A 75 2.47 -23.02 16.24
N ASP A 76 1.42 -23.57 15.65
CA ASP A 76 0.96 -24.93 15.94
C ASP A 76 2.07 -25.95 15.63
N LYS A 77 2.73 -25.80 14.48
CA LYS A 77 3.90 -26.63 14.13
C LYS A 77 5.08 -26.46 15.09
N ARG A 78 5.29 -25.25 15.60
CA ARG A 78 6.35 -24.99 16.60
C ARG A 78 5.99 -25.67 17.92
N ASP A 79 4.73 -25.66 18.32
CA ASP A 79 4.28 -26.29 19.57
C ASP A 79 4.43 -27.82 19.48
N ALA A 80 4.08 -28.42 18.34
CA ALA A 80 4.41 -29.83 18.07
C ALA A 80 5.93 -30.11 18.10
N ALA A 81 6.76 -29.20 17.58
CA ALA A 81 8.23 -29.36 17.64
C ALA A 81 8.78 -29.21 19.07
N ILE A 82 8.12 -28.43 19.94
CA ILE A 82 8.46 -28.32 21.36
C ILE A 82 8.17 -29.66 22.06
N GLU A 83 7.02 -30.26 21.80
CA GLU A 83 6.65 -31.58 22.34
C GLU A 83 7.62 -32.67 21.86
N ALA A 84 8.00 -32.64 20.58
CA ALA A 84 8.98 -33.55 20.00
C ALA A 84 10.44 -33.28 20.43
N LYS A 85 10.69 -32.21 21.21
CA LYS A 85 12.02 -31.73 21.62
C LYS A 85 13.01 -31.51 20.47
N ASP A 86 12.53 -31.24 19.26
CA ASP A 86 13.35 -30.99 18.08
C ASP A 86 13.81 -29.52 18.06
N LYS A 87 15.03 -29.29 18.56
CA LYS A 87 15.62 -27.95 18.69
C LYS A 87 15.85 -27.24 17.35
N ASP A 88 16.13 -27.98 16.31
CA ASP A 88 16.43 -27.42 14.99
C ASP A 88 15.14 -26.93 14.33
N GLN A 89 14.09 -27.77 14.36
CA GLN A 89 12.77 -27.37 13.86
C GLN A 89 12.18 -26.21 14.65
N MET A 90 12.30 -26.21 15.98
CA MET A 90 11.89 -25.07 16.82
C MET A 90 12.56 -23.76 16.38
N THR A 91 13.87 -23.79 16.13
CA THR A 91 14.64 -22.60 15.74
C THR A 91 14.23 -22.11 14.35
N ILE A 92 14.06 -23.02 13.39
CA ILE A 92 13.63 -22.70 12.03
C ILE A 92 12.23 -22.06 12.05
N LEU A 93 11.28 -22.67 12.77
CA LEU A 93 9.90 -22.19 12.85
C LEU A 93 9.82 -20.82 13.55
N ARG A 94 10.55 -20.61 14.66
CA ARG A 94 10.66 -19.30 15.32
C ARG A 94 11.15 -18.21 14.36
N ARG A 95 12.18 -18.51 13.56
CA ARG A 95 12.73 -17.56 12.57
C ARG A 95 11.72 -17.24 11.47
N LYS A 96 11.02 -18.25 10.94
CA LYS A 96 9.95 -18.07 9.94
C LYS A 96 8.81 -17.19 10.47
N ILE A 97 8.34 -17.45 11.69
CA ILE A 97 7.31 -16.62 12.35
C ILE A 97 7.78 -15.16 12.49
N SER A 98 9.03 -14.93 12.91
CA SER A 98 9.58 -13.57 13.05
C SER A 98 9.62 -12.83 11.70
N LYS A 99 10.04 -13.50 10.62
CA LYS A 99 10.03 -12.92 9.26
C LYS A 99 8.61 -12.54 8.82
N LEU A 100 7.63 -13.42 9.02
CA LEU A 100 6.23 -13.12 8.67
C LEU A 100 5.67 -11.96 9.51
N LYS A 101 5.94 -11.92 10.81
CA LYS A 101 5.56 -10.78 11.69
C LYS A 101 6.19 -9.45 11.27
N LYS A 102 7.37 -9.46 10.64
CA LYS A 102 7.98 -8.26 10.06
C LYS A 102 7.28 -7.87 8.76
N LYS A 103 6.93 -8.84 7.90
CA LYS A 103 6.18 -8.62 6.66
C LYS A 103 4.80 -8.02 6.94
N THR A 104 4.08 -8.51 7.95
CA THR A 104 2.79 -7.93 8.37
C THR A 104 2.90 -6.49 8.85
N ARG A 105 3.98 -6.14 9.56
CA ARG A 105 4.22 -4.77 10.05
C ARG A 105 4.59 -3.78 8.94
N ARG A 106 5.18 -4.27 7.84
CA ARG A 106 5.52 -3.44 6.67
C ARG A 106 4.34 -3.23 5.73
N ALA A 107 3.38 -4.17 5.73
CA ALA A 107 2.20 -4.11 4.89
C ALA A 107 1.01 -3.37 5.55
N ALA A 108 1.14 -2.98 6.82
CA ALA A 108 0.11 -2.33 7.63
C ALA A 108 0.41 -0.85 7.82
#